data_AF-A0AAV2G291-F1
#
_entry.id   AF-A0AAV2G291-F1
#
_cell.length_a   1.000
_cell.length_b   1.000
_cell.length_c   1.000
_cell.angle_alpha   90.00
_cell.angle_beta   90.00
_cell.angle_gamma   90.00
#
_symmetry.space_group_name_H-M   'P 1'
#
loop_
_entity.id
_entity.type
_entity.pdbx_description
1 polymer ?
#
loop_
_entity_poly.entity_id
_entity_poly.type
_entity_poly.pdbx_seq_one_letter_code
_entity_poly.pdbx_strand_id
1 'polypeptide(L)'
;MVVSFAGTFSGLQEAEKLHRLYAENGHGRSGLQGVSRDSGSREGDSRDGGIREGDSREGNSTDGDIREGEDAVLGTLADAVEAVLYGYLGIACDLDKLDFDMKKRCVVKSKKEIDAIADAPVGG
;
A
#
# COMPACT_ATOMS: atom_id res chain seq x y z
N MET A 1 1.08 -5.51 -11.19
CA MET A 1 1.01 -6.94 -10.78
C MET A 1 -0.18 -7.11 -9.84
N VAL A 2 -0.87 -8.24 -9.89
CA VAL A 2 -1.95 -8.56 -8.94
C VAL A 2 -1.48 -9.73 -8.08
N VAL A 3 -1.62 -9.59 -6.77
CA VAL A 3 -1.31 -10.66 -5.81
C VAL A 3 -2.63 -11.26 -5.33
N SER A 4 -2.76 -12.58 -5.39
CA SER A 4 -3.94 -13.31 -4.93
C SER A 4 -3.64 -14.09 -3.66
N PHE A 5 -4.52 -13.97 -2.67
CA PHE A 5 -4.45 -14.70 -1.41
C PHE A 5 -5.50 -15.80 -1.36
N ALA A 6 -5.36 -16.74 -0.42
CA ALA A 6 -6.38 -17.75 -0.19
C ALA A 6 -7.73 -17.09 0.18
N GLY A 7 -8.84 -17.65 -0.32
CA GLY A 7 -10.20 -17.20 -0.01
C GLY A 7 -10.67 -17.59 1.40
N THR A 8 -9.78 -17.49 2.39
CA THR A 8 -9.99 -17.84 3.80
C THR A 8 -9.73 -16.62 4.68
N PHE A 9 -10.17 -16.66 5.94
CA PHE A 9 -9.87 -15.59 6.90
C PHE A 9 -8.36 -15.37 7.09
N SER A 10 -7.57 -16.45 7.16
CA SER A 10 -6.11 -16.37 7.21
C SER A 10 -5.50 -15.74 5.95
N GLY A 11 -6.05 -16.02 4.76
CA GLY A 11 -5.61 -15.37 3.53
C GLY A 11 -5.90 -13.86 3.53
N LEU A 12 -7.04 -13.44 4.09
CA LEU A 12 -7.35 -12.03 4.28
C LEU A 12 -6.40 -11.36 5.27
N GLN A 13 -6.06 -12.01 6.39
CA GLN A 13 -5.11 -11.49 7.37
C GLN A 13 -3.72 -11.24 6.76
N GLU A 14 -3.22 -12.18 5.94
CA GLU A 14 -1.95 -11.99 5.23
C GLU A 14 -2.03 -10.84 4.21
N ALA A 15 -3.17 -10.69 3.52
CA ALA A 15 -3.38 -9.57 2.61
C ALA A 15 -3.38 -8.22 3.36
N GLU A 16 -4.02 -8.15 4.53
CA GLU A 16 -4.02 -6.96 5.39
C GLU A 16 -2.62 -6.65 5.94
N LYS A 17 -1.86 -7.68 6.32
CA LYS A 17 -0.47 -7.54 6.78
C LYS A 17 0.41 -6.96 5.68
N LEU A 18 0.31 -7.47 4.45
CA LEU A 18 1.06 -6.95 3.31
C LEU A 18 0.66 -5.51 2.98
N HIS A 19 -0.64 -5.21 3.00
CA HIS A 19 -1.13 -3.84 2.81
C HIS A 19 -0.57 -2.87 3.84
N ARG A 20 -0.56 -3.27 5.11
CA ARG A 20 -0.04 -2.47 6.21
C ARG A 20 1.47 -2.21 6.07
N LEU A 21 2.24 -3.25 5.74
CA LEU A 21 3.68 -3.13 5.50
C LEU A 21 3.98 -2.02 4.48
N TYR A 22 3.31 -2.04 3.32
CA TYR A 22 3.51 -1.00 2.31
C TYR A 22 2.95 0.36 2.75
N ALA A 23 1.82 0.42 3.45
CA ALA A 23 1.24 1.68 3.90
C ALA A 23 2.11 2.39 4.96
N GLU A 24 2.65 1.64 5.92
CA GLU A 24 3.52 2.15 6.99
C GLU A 24 4.84 2.67 6.43
N ASN A 25 5.35 2.06 5.36
CA ASN A 25 6.56 2.52 4.67
C ASN A 25 6.30 3.70 3.71
N GLY A 26 5.09 4.28 3.70
CA GLY A 26 4.71 5.35 2.77
C GLY A 26 4.48 4.89 1.33
N HIS A 27 4.58 3.59 1.07
CA HIS A 27 4.41 2.95 -0.24
C HIS A 27 2.97 2.43 -0.47
N GLY A 28 2.01 2.94 0.28
CA GLY A 28 0.59 2.66 0.09
C GLY A 28 -0.02 3.45 -1.07
N ARG A 29 -1.35 3.34 -1.21
CA ARG A 29 -2.13 4.01 -2.27
C ARG A 29 -1.97 5.54 -2.29
N SER A 30 -1.80 6.17 -1.13
CA SER A 30 -1.55 7.62 -1.01
C SER A 30 -0.17 8.01 -1.54
N GLY A 31 0.84 7.19 -1.26
CA GLY A 31 2.20 7.35 -1.80
C GLY A 31 2.22 7.21 -3.31
N LEU A 32 1.55 6.17 -3.85
CA LEU A 32 1.47 5.94 -5.29
C LEU A 32 0.80 7.09 -6.07
N GLN A 33 -0.24 7.71 -5.49
CA GLN A 33 -0.88 8.89 -6.10
C GLN A 33 -0.02 10.16 -6.03
N GLY A 34 0.85 10.28 -5.01
CA GLY A 34 1.78 11.39 -4.86
C GLY A 34 2.86 11.41 -5.95
N VAL A 35 3.45 10.24 -6.26
CA VAL A 35 4.43 10.10 -7.35
C VAL A 35 3.80 10.44 -8.71
N SER A 36 2.52 10.12 -8.89
CA SER A 36 1.81 10.39 -10.15
C SER A 36 1.48 11.87 -10.37
N ARG A 37 1.65 12.75 -9.38
CA ARG A 37 1.29 14.18 -9.45
C ARG A 37 2.44 15.11 -9.85
N ASP A 38 3.67 14.60 -9.97
CA ASP A 38 4.82 15.45 -10.31
C ASP A 38 4.95 15.76 -11.82
N SER A 39 4.17 15.09 -12.67
CA SER A 39 4.11 15.43 -14.10
C SER A 39 2.88 16.27 -14.44
N GLY A 40 2.94 17.55 -14.08
CA GLY A 40 2.12 18.58 -14.71
C GLY A 40 1.23 19.36 -13.77
N SER A 41 1.74 20.51 -13.30
CA SER A 41 1.10 21.83 -13.51
C SER A 41 1.92 22.90 -12.77
N ARG A 42 2.90 23.49 -13.47
CA ARG A 42 3.28 24.87 -13.19
C ARG A 42 2.29 25.76 -13.93
N GLU A 43 1.29 26.30 -13.23
CA GLU A 43 0.62 27.54 -13.64
C GLU A 43 -0.29 28.08 -12.53
N GLY A 44 0.08 29.25 -11.99
CA GLY A 44 -0.84 30.38 -11.78
C GLY A 44 -1.90 30.36 -10.67
N ASP A 45 -1.55 31.03 -9.56
CA ASP A 45 -2.28 32.16 -8.94
C ASP A 45 -3.74 32.01 -8.45
N SER A 46 -3.93 31.88 -7.13
CA SER A 46 -4.67 32.84 -6.28
C SER A 46 -4.90 32.28 -4.87
N ARG A 47 -4.68 33.14 -3.87
CA ARG A 47 -4.74 32.90 -2.42
C ARG A 47 -6.17 32.66 -1.94
N ASP A 48 -6.41 31.70 -1.04
CA ASP A 48 -7.20 31.92 0.19
C ASP A 48 -7.10 30.74 1.19
N GLY A 49 -6.86 31.09 2.46
CA GLY A 49 -7.42 30.48 3.67
C GLY A 49 -7.19 29.00 4.01
N GLY A 50 -6.35 28.75 5.04
CA GLY A 50 -6.60 27.65 5.99
C GLY A 50 -5.36 27.00 6.60
N ILE A 51 -4.84 27.58 7.69
CA ILE A 51 -3.84 26.91 8.55
C ILE A 51 -4.48 25.68 9.19
N ARG A 52 -3.94 24.49 8.94
CA ARG A 52 -4.08 23.34 9.82
C ARG A 52 -2.69 22.74 10.07
N GLU A 53 -2.31 22.83 11.33
CA GLU A 53 -1.08 22.27 11.91
C GLU A 53 -0.95 20.79 11.55
N GLY A 54 0.19 20.45 10.97
CA GLY A 54 0.72 19.11 10.95
C GLY A 54 2.18 19.21 11.35
N ASP A 55 2.53 18.68 12.51
CA ASP A 55 3.90 18.58 13.02
C ASP A 55 4.77 17.88 11.98
N SER A 56 5.53 18.69 11.23
CA SER A 56 6.54 18.22 10.30
C SER A 56 7.75 17.83 11.12
N ARG A 57 7.91 16.53 11.37
CA ARG A 57 9.10 15.98 11.99
C ARG A 57 10.30 16.30 11.10
N GLU A 58 11.21 17.09 11.67
CA GLU A 58 12.53 17.43 11.14
C GLU A 58 13.27 16.13 10.79
N GLY A 59 13.50 15.91 9.49
CA GLY A 59 14.27 14.78 8.99
C GLY A 59 15.75 15.00 9.34
N ASN A 60 16.24 14.29 10.35
CA ASN A 60 17.67 14.19 10.61
C ASN A 60 18.33 13.41 9.47
N SER A 61 19.16 14.09 8.67
CA SER A 61 20.04 13.41 7.71
C SER A 61 21.19 12.78 8.47
N THR A 62 21.13 11.48 8.71
CA THR A 62 22.29 10.73 9.21
C THR A 62 23.21 10.44 8.03
N ASP A 63 24.34 11.15 7.96
CA ASP A 63 25.53 10.74 7.21
C ASP A 63 25.92 9.33 7.67
N GLY A 64 25.62 8.33 6.84
CA GLY A 64 25.91 6.93 7.11
C GLY A 64 27.19 6.50 6.38
N ASP A 65 28.28 6.37 7.12
CA ASP A 65 29.55 5.79 6.68
C ASP A 65 29.36 4.41 6.03
N ILE A 66 29.92 4.23 4.83
CA ILE A 66 29.93 2.97 4.09
C ILE A 66 30.87 1.98 4.81
N ARG A 67 30.30 0.93 5.40
CA ARG A 67 31.07 -0.22 5.87
C ARG A 67 31.02 -1.30 4.79
N GLU A 68 32.10 -1.41 4.03
CA GLU A 68 32.29 -2.45 3.02
C GLU A 68 32.33 -3.84 3.67
N GLY A 69 31.46 -4.71 3.19
CA GLY A 69 31.40 -6.13 3.52
C GLY A 69 30.45 -6.81 2.54
N GLU A 70 30.85 -7.96 2.02
CA GLU A 70 30.23 -8.62 0.85
C GLU A 70 28.78 -9.10 1.12
N ASP A 71 28.43 -9.28 2.39
CA ASP A 71 27.07 -9.52 2.89
C ASP A 71 26.14 -8.29 2.73
N ALA A 72 26.70 -7.08 2.61
CA ALA A 72 25.94 -5.85 2.41
C ALA A 72 25.33 -5.77 1.02
N VAL A 73 25.86 -6.48 0.02
CA VAL A 73 25.35 -6.39 -1.36
C VAL A 73 23.94 -6.97 -1.49
N LEU A 74 23.66 -8.10 -0.83
CA LEU A 74 22.31 -8.68 -0.80
C LEU A 74 21.32 -7.81 -0.01
N GLY A 75 21.77 -7.21 1.10
CA GLY A 75 21.00 -6.22 1.85
C GLY A 75 20.63 -5.02 0.99
N THR A 76 21.60 -4.42 0.27
CA THR A 76 21.37 -3.24 -0.57
C THR A 76 20.38 -3.47 -1.71
N LEU A 77 20.36 -4.68 -2.30
CA LEU A 77 19.41 -5.02 -3.36
C LEU A 77 17.99 -5.21 -2.81
N ALA A 78 17.84 -5.88 -1.67
CA ALA A 78 16.55 -6.01 -1.01
C ALA A 78 16.00 -4.64 -0.59
N ASP A 79 16.84 -3.80 0.02
CA ASP A 79 16.49 -2.44 0.44
C ASP A 79 16.09 -1.57 -0.76
N ALA A 80 16.83 -1.65 -1.86
CA ALA A 80 16.51 -0.92 -3.09
C ALA A 80 15.19 -1.39 -3.73
N VAL A 81 14.88 -2.69 -3.65
CA VAL A 81 13.61 -3.23 -4.16
C VAL A 81 12.44 -2.79 -3.28
N GLU A 82 12.59 -2.84 -1.95
CA GLU A 82 11.57 -2.35 -1.03
C GLU A 82 11.32 -0.84 -1.20
N ALA A 83 12.35 -0.06 -1.51
CA ALA A 83 12.26 1.37 -1.82
C ALA A 83 11.36 1.69 -3.04
N VAL A 84 11.21 0.75 -3.97
CA VAL A 84 10.51 0.98 -5.26
C VAL A 84 9.14 0.30 -5.33
N LEU A 85 8.88 -0.70 -4.47
CA LEU A 85 7.62 -1.43 -4.49
C LEU A 85 6.52 -0.70 -3.71
N TYR A 86 5.39 -0.51 -4.38
CA TYR A 86 4.15 0.04 -3.82
C TYR A 86 3.06 -1.02 -3.83
N GLY A 87 2.28 -1.07 -2.75
CA GLY A 87 1.25 -2.09 -2.56
C GLY A 87 0.07 -1.59 -1.75
N TYR A 88 -1.13 -2.04 -2.12
CA TYR A 88 -2.35 -1.76 -1.37
C TYR A 88 -3.37 -2.89 -1.54
N LEU A 89 -4.26 -3.05 -0.55
CA LEU A 89 -5.39 -3.96 -0.65
C LEU A 89 -6.42 -3.39 -1.64
N GLY A 90 -6.75 -4.15 -2.68
CA GLY A 90 -7.70 -3.70 -3.72
C GLY A 90 -9.08 -3.40 -3.15
N ILE A 91 -9.68 -2.28 -3.56
CA ILE A 91 -11.03 -1.89 -3.17
C ILE A 91 -12.00 -1.97 -4.37
N ALA A 92 -13.29 -1.74 -4.13
CA ALA A 92 -14.31 -1.80 -5.18
C ALA A 92 -14.00 -0.90 -6.40
N CYS A 93 -13.32 0.23 -6.19
CA CYS A 93 -12.88 1.16 -7.24
C CYS A 93 -11.72 0.64 -8.11
N ASP A 94 -11.16 -0.54 -7.80
CA ASP A 94 -10.09 -1.16 -8.57
C ASP A 94 -10.59 -2.39 -9.33
N LEU A 95 -11.84 -2.82 -9.09
CA LEU A 95 -12.44 -3.99 -9.72
C LEU A 95 -12.52 -3.83 -11.24
N ASP A 96 -12.78 -2.61 -11.72
CA ASP A 96 -12.83 -2.24 -13.14
C ASP A 96 -11.45 -2.32 -13.83
N LYS A 97 -10.35 -2.29 -13.08
CA LYS A 97 -8.97 -2.39 -13.59
C LYS A 97 -8.52 -3.83 -13.82
N LEU A 98 -9.25 -4.81 -13.28
CA LEU A 98 -8.94 -6.23 -13.48
C LEU A 98 -9.35 -6.71 -14.88
N ASP A 99 -8.71 -7.77 -15.37
CA ASP A 99 -9.14 -8.46 -16.59
C ASP A 99 -10.50 -9.15 -16.38
N PHE A 100 -11.16 -9.51 -17.48
CA PHE A 100 -12.51 -10.05 -17.45
C PHE A 100 -12.62 -11.39 -16.71
N ASP A 101 -11.60 -12.24 -16.80
CA ASP A 101 -11.62 -13.55 -16.16
C ASP A 101 -11.32 -13.45 -14.67
N MET A 102 -10.49 -12.50 -14.23
CA MET A 102 -10.34 -12.14 -12.82
C MET A 102 -11.64 -11.54 -12.26
N LYS A 103 -12.26 -10.59 -12.96
CA LYS A 103 -13.53 -9.95 -12.53
C LYS A 103 -14.61 -10.96 -12.19
N LYS A 104 -14.77 -12.00 -13.03
CA LYS A 104 -15.75 -13.07 -12.82
C LYS A 104 -15.52 -13.89 -11.55
N ARG A 105 -14.30 -13.94 -11.04
CA ARG A 105 -13.92 -14.71 -9.85
C ARG A 105 -13.89 -13.87 -8.58
N CYS A 106 -14.16 -12.58 -8.66
CA CYS A 106 -14.15 -11.66 -7.54
C CYS A 106 -15.58 -11.42 -7.00
N VAL A 107 -15.70 -11.32 -5.67
CA VAL A 107 -16.92 -10.88 -5.00
C VAL A 107 -16.56 -9.69 -4.11
N VAL A 108 -17.30 -8.59 -4.23
CA VAL A 108 -17.14 -7.42 -3.35
C VAL A 108 -18.00 -7.64 -2.11
N LYS A 109 -17.38 -7.53 -0.95
CA LYS A 109 -18.01 -7.66 0.37
C LYS A 109 -17.66 -6.47 1.24
N SER A 110 -18.60 -6.01 2.05
CA SER A 110 -18.31 -5.06 3.12
C SER A 110 -17.52 -5.74 4.25
N LYS A 111 -16.76 -4.95 5.03
CA LYS A 111 -16.06 -5.47 6.21
C LYS A 111 -17.01 -6.19 7.18
N LYS A 112 -18.19 -5.60 7.41
CA LYS A 112 -19.22 -6.18 8.28
C LYS A 112 -19.72 -7.55 7.78
N GLU A 113 -19.89 -7.73 6.47
CA GLU A 113 -20.26 -9.02 5.91
C GLU A 113 -19.16 -10.06 6.10
N ILE A 114 -17.89 -9.66 5.97
CA ILE A 114 -16.75 -10.56 6.19
C ILE A 114 -16.70 -11.00 7.65
N ASP A 115 -16.82 -10.07 8.59
CA ASP A 115 -16.82 -10.37 10.03
C ASP A 115 -17.97 -11.33 10.38
N ALA A 116 -19.17 -11.09 9.83
CA ALA A 116 -20.32 -11.98 10.04
C ALA A 116 -20.13 -13.41 9.49
N ILE A 117 -19.33 -13.59 8.43
CA ILE A 117 -18.99 -14.91 7.89
C ILE A 117 -17.96 -15.62 8.79
N ALA A 118 -17.01 -14.87 9.35
CA ALA A 118 -16.00 -15.41 10.25
C ALA A 118 -16.60 -15.87 11.60
N ASP A 119 -17.60 -15.14 12.09
CA ASP A 119 -18.29 -15.45 13.36
C ASP A 119 -19.41 -16.50 13.21
N ALA A 120 -19.72 -16.93 11.99
CA ALA A 120 -20.74 -17.95 11.76
C ALA A 120 -20.32 -19.27 12.42
N PRO A 121 -21.19 -19.90 13.23
CA PRO A 121 -20.86 -21.17 13.86
C PRO A 121 -20.57 -22.22 12.78
N VAL A 122 -19.38 -22.82 12.85
CA VAL A 122 -19.03 -23.97 12.01
C VAL A 122 -19.98 -25.10 12.40
N GLY A 123 -20.97 -25.38 11.56
CA GLY A 123 -21.97 -26.43 11.84
C GLY A 123 -21.27 -27.73 12.22
N GLY A 124 -21.63 -28.27 13.39
CA GLY A 124 -21.13 -29.54 13.93
C GLY A 124 -21.77 -30.76 13.30
#